data_AF-A0A527XGB6-F1
#
_entry.id   AF-A0A527XGB6-F1
#
_cell.length_a   1.000
_cell.length_b   1.000
_cell.length_c   1.000
_cell.angle_alpha   90.00
_cell.angle_beta   90.00
_cell.angle_gamma   90.00
#
_symmetry.space_group_name_H-M   'P 1'
#
loop_
_entity.id
_entity.type
_entity.pdbx_description
1 polymer ?
#
loop_
_entity_poly.entity_id
_entity_poly.type
_entity_poly.pdbx_seq_one_letter_code
_entity_poly.pdbx_strand_id
1 'polypeptide(L)' 'IIATLGLAPHPEGGWYAETFRDAAGGPRGHSTAIYFLLERGQLSAWHRVNDAAEVWHYYAGAPLALSMHEEGAGVI' A
#
# COMPACT_ATOMS: atom_id res chain seq x y z
N ILE A 1 6.58 16.16 0.45
CA ILE A 1 5.75 15.03 0.93
C ILE A 1 6.63 13.95 1.54
N ILE A 2 7.51 13.29 0.77
CA ILE A 2 8.41 12.22 1.27
C ILE A 2 9.12 12.60 2.58
N ALA A 3 9.89 13.69 2.58
CA ALA A 3 10.60 14.13 3.79
C ALA A 3 9.66 14.52 4.94
N THR A 4 8.55 15.20 4.64
CA THR A 4 7.54 15.63 5.63
C THR A 4 6.88 14.45 6.34
N LEU A 5 6.60 13.38 5.61
CA LEU A 5 5.94 12.18 6.12
C LEU A 5 6.93 11.07 6.53
N GLY A 6 8.23 11.30 6.39
CA GLY A 6 9.27 10.32 6.74
C GLY A 6 9.22 9.04 5.90
N LEU A 7 8.84 9.13 4.63
CA LEU A 7 8.71 7.95 3.77
C LEU A 7 10.07 7.37 3.37
N ALA A 8 10.16 6.04 3.33
CA ALA A 8 11.29 5.27 2.85
C ALA A 8 10.93 4.48 1.57
N PRO A 9 11.92 4.05 0.76
CA PRO A 9 11.65 3.19 -0.39
C PRO A 9 10.90 1.91 0.00
N HIS A 10 9.82 1.57 -0.71
CA HIS A 10 9.08 0.33 -0.50
C HIS A 10 9.66 -0.81 -1.37
N PRO A 11 9.75 -2.06 -0.88
CA PRO A 11 10.28 -3.19 -1.64
C PRO A 11 9.56 -3.43 -2.98
N GLU A 12 8.28 -3.07 -3.06
CA GLU A 12 7.46 -3.27 -4.26
C GLU A 12 7.51 -2.06 -5.22
N GLY A 13 8.24 -1.00 -4.86
CA GLY A 13 8.31 0.24 -5.61
C GLY A 13 7.55 1.39 -4.94
N GLY A 14 8.00 2.62 -5.20
CA GLY A 14 7.47 3.81 -4.54
C GLY A 14 8.05 4.05 -3.15
N TRP A 15 7.30 4.83 -2.37
CA TRP A 15 7.67 5.28 -1.03
C TRP A 15 6.58 4.91 -0.03
N TYR A 16 6.95 4.51 1.18
CA TYR A 16 5.99 4.20 2.23
C TYR A 16 6.47 4.55 3.64
N ALA A 17 5.54 4.62 4.58
CA ALA A 17 5.80 4.58 6.02
C ALA A 17 4.60 3.98 6.76
N GLU A 18 4.83 3.06 7.70
CA GLU A 18 3.81 2.61 8.65
C GLU A 18 3.55 3.70 9.70
N THR A 19 2.30 4.12 9.82
CA THR A 19 1.87 5.20 10.73
C THR A 19 0.99 4.70 11.87
N PHE A 20 0.47 3.48 11.75
CA PHE A 20 -0.36 2.86 12.77
C PHE A 20 -0.22 1.34 12.73
N ARG A 21 -0.19 0.76 13.93
CA ARG A 21 -0.40 -0.66 14.20
C ARG A 21 -1.21 -0.79 15.47
N ASP A 22 -2.29 -1.54 15.41
CA ASP A 22 -3.09 -1.80 16.60
C ASP A 22 -2.26 -2.61 17.62
N ALA A 23 -2.26 -2.17 18.88
CA ALA A 23 -1.54 -2.83 19.96
C ALA A 23 -2.26 -4.11 20.42
N ALA A 24 -3.57 -4.21 20.19
CA ALA A 24 -4.36 -5.41 20.40
C ALA A 24 -4.37 -6.29 19.14
N GLY A 25 -4.71 -7.57 19.28
CA GLY A 25 -4.70 -8.54 18.16
C GLY A 25 -3.39 -9.32 18.01
N GLY A 26 -2.54 -9.31 19.03
CA GLY A 26 -1.29 -10.07 19.05
C GLY A 26 -0.21 -9.47 18.15
N PRO A 27 0.82 -10.26 17.75
CA PRO A 27 1.98 -9.73 17.02
C PRO A 27 1.66 -9.02 15.69
N ARG A 28 0.52 -9.33 15.05
CA ARG A 28 0.10 -8.71 13.79
C ARG A 28 -0.65 -7.40 13.99
N GLY A 29 -1.28 -7.20 15.15
CA GLY A 29 -2.30 -6.16 15.34
C GLY A 29 -3.63 -6.53 14.67
N HIS A 30 -4.72 -5.91 15.10
CA HIS A 30 -6.01 -6.02 14.39
C HIS A 30 -5.99 -5.37 13.00
N SER A 31 -5.22 -4.29 12.85
CA SER A 31 -4.98 -3.62 11.58
C SER A 31 -3.69 -2.81 11.61
N THR A 32 -3.24 -2.42 10.43
CA THR A 32 -2.15 -1.47 10.21
C THR A 32 -2.62 -0.37 9.27
N ALA A 33 -1.94 0.77 9.28
CA ALA A 33 -2.10 1.79 8.26
C ALA A 33 -0.73 2.32 7.83
N ILE A 34 -0.63 2.61 6.54
CA ILE A 34 0.57 3.18 5.94
C ILE A 34 0.21 4.43 5.14
N TYR A 35 1.20 5.32 4.96
CA TYR A 35 1.23 6.18 3.78
C TYR A 35 1.97 5.47 2.66
N PHE A 36 1.47 5.62 1.43
CA PHE A 36 2.10 5.13 0.22
C PHE A 36 2.08 6.22 -0.87
N LEU A 37 3.16 6.34 -1.63
CA LEU A 37 3.32 7.36 -2.66
C LEU A 37 4.10 6.82 -3.86
N LEU A 38 3.59 7.08 -5.06
CA LEU A 38 4.27 6.82 -6.32
C LEU A 38 4.61 8.14 -7.01
N GLU A 39 5.84 8.26 -7.47
CA GLU A 39 6.28 9.31 -8.39
C GLU A 39 6.05 8.88 -9.85
N ARG A 40 6.20 9.84 -10.77
CA ARG A 40 6.09 9.57 -12.21
C ARG A 40 7.07 8.45 -12.61
N GLY A 41 6.55 7.42 -13.27
CA GLY A 41 7.34 6.30 -13.77
C GLY A 41 7.61 5.20 -12.75
N GLN A 42 7.23 5.40 -11.48
CA GLN A 42 7.19 4.34 -10.49
C GLN A 42 5.87 3.56 -10.60
N LEU A 43 5.93 2.29 -10.25
CA LEU A 43 4.79 1.39 -10.12
C LEU A 43 4.94 0.59 -8.83
N SER A 44 3.81 0.11 -8.30
CA SER A 44 3.82 -0.96 -7.31
C SER A 44 3.82 -2.28 -8.07
N ALA A 45 4.84 -3.10 -7.87
CA ALA A 45 4.93 -4.42 -8.49
C ALA A 45 3.76 -5.29 -8.04
N TRP A 46 3.37 -6.26 -8.90
CA TRP A 46 2.34 -7.24 -8.56
C TRP A 46 2.70 -7.97 -7.27
N HIS A 47 1.79 -7.95 -6.31
CA HIS A 47 1.91 -8.62 -5.03
C HIS A 47 0.53 -9.05 -4.53
N ARG A 48 0.53 -9.83 -3.45
CA ARG A 48 -0.69 -10.31 -2.80
C ARG A 48 -0.50 -10.31 -1.29
N VAL A 49 -1.46 -9.70 -0.58
CA VAL A 49 -1.62 -9.91 0.85
C VAL A 49 -2.36 -11.23 1.06
N ASN A 50 -1.68 -12.22 1.65
CA ASN A 50 -2.16 -13.60 1.63
C ASN A 50 -3.34 -13.88 2.58
N ASP A 51 -3.44 -13.14 3.69
CA ASP A 51 -4.30 -13.48 4.82
C ASP A 51 -4.97 -12.25 5.46
N ALA A 52 -5.10 -11.17 4.70
CA ALA A 52 -5.81 -9.95 5.09
C ALA A 52 -6.32 -9.20 3.87
N ALA A 53 -7.39 -8.42 4.07
CA ALA A 53 -7.85 -7.45 3.08
C ALA A 53 -7.02 -6.17 3.15
N GLU A 54 -6.85 -5.51 2.02
CA GLU A 54 -6.21 -4.19 1.93
C GLU A 54 -7.21 -3.16 1.37
N VAL A 55 -7.21 -1.95 1.93
CA VAL A 55 -8.11 -0.86 1.52
C VAL A 55 -7.28 0.36 1.11
N TRP A 56 -7.51 0.85 -0.11
CA TRP A 56 -6.82 1.99 -0.68
C TRP A 56 -7.61 3.29 -0.49
N HIS A 57 -6.93 4.33 0.01
CA HIS A 57 -7.50 5.65 0.25
C HIS A 57 -6.75 6.69 -0.58
N TYR A 58 -7.43 7.35 -1.53
CA TYR A 58 -6.84 8.46 -2.26
C TYR A 58 -6.76 9.70 -1.38
N TYR A 59 -5.58 10.33 -1.30
CA TYR A 59 -5.38 11.56 -0.54
C TYR A 59 -5.00 12.77 -1.40
N ALA A 60 -4.08 12.62 -2.36
CA ALA A 60 -3.62 13.74 -3.19
C ALA A 60 -2.87 13.27 -4.46
N GLY A 61 -2.66 14.19 -5.39
CA GLY A 61 -1.84 13.99 -6.58
C GLY A 61 -2.66 13.63 -7.82
N ALA A 62 -2.04 12.91 -8.75
CA ALA A 62 -2.74 12.35 -9.90
C ALA A 62 -3.56 11.11 -9.46
N PRO A 63 -4.66 10.77 -10.15
CA PRO A 63 -5.37 9.52 -9.89
C PRO A 63 -4.45 8.31 -10.10
N LEU A 64 -4.63 7.29 -9.27
CA LEU A 64 -3.90 6.02 -9.38
C LEU A 64 -4.75 5.00 -10.15
N ALA A 65 -4.13 4.32 -11.11
CA ALA A 65 -4.70 3.11 -11.68
C ALA A 65 -4.34 1.92 -10.79
N LEU A 66 -5.35 1.22 -10.28
CA LEU A 66 -5.18 0.01 -9.49
C LEU A 66 -5.68 -1.18 -10.31
N SER A 67 -4.77 -2.08 -10.69
CA SER A 67 -5.11 -3.32 -11.42
C SER A 67 -5.29 -4.46 -10.43
N MET A 68 -6.30 -5.29 -10.64
CA MET A 68 -6.55 -6.45 -9.78
C MET A 68 -6.61 -7.73 -10.61
N HIS A 69 -6.10 -8.82 -10.04
CA HIS A 69 -6.21 -10.14 -10.62
C HIS A 69 -6.72 -11.11 -9.57
N GLU A 70 -7.89 -11.67 -9.82
CA GLU A 70 -8.41 -12.80 -9.06
C GLU A 70 -8.06 -14.10 -9.78
N GLU A 71 -7.50 -15.05 -9.04
CA GLU A 71 -7.09 -16.33 -9.61
C GLU A 71 -8.30 -17.09 -10.18
N GLY A 72 -8.26 -17.40 -11.48
CA GLY A 72 -9.38 -18.02 -12.21
C GLY A 72 -10.40 -17.03 -12.79
N ALA A 73 -10.27 -15.74 -12.50
CA ALA A 73 -10.97 -14.67 -13.22
C ALA A 73 -10.06 -14.08 -14.31
N GLY A 74 -10.65 -13.37 -15.28
CA GLY A 74 -9.86 -12.52 -16.17
C GLY A 74 -9.23 -11.35 -15.39
N VAL A 75 -8.19 -10.73 -15.94
CA VAL A 75 -7.65 -9.48 -15.39
C VAL A 75 -8.73 -8.38 -15.53
N ILE A 76 -9.03 -7.69 -14.43
CA ILE A 76 -9.99 -6.57 -14.37
C ILE A 76 -9.29 -5.25 -14.03
#